data_AF-A0A818FEC6-F1
#
_entry.id   AF-A0A818FEC6-F1
#
_cell.length_a   1.000
_cell.length_b   1.000
_cell.length_c   1.000
_cell.angle_alpha   90.00
_cell.angle_beta   90.00
_cell.angle_gamma   90.00
#
_symmetry.space_group_name_H-M   'P 1'
#
loop_
_entity.id
_entity.type
_entity.pdbx_description
1 polymer ?
#
loop_
_entity_poly.entity_id
_entity_poly.type
_entity_poly.pdbx_seq_one_letter_code
_entity_poly.pdbx_strand_id
1 'polypeptide(L)'
;MTTTALIAKQYIEWLWQSNALPFCFAEPAEWRKYTDVETEIIEEAFQQGLPEALLDDYHIVFARSMQISNNDEKKQRPVKRIVDRNKDEREKRVRAERFLEDSVLPSNSFINWQIEPTTPDFVQEACSHYGVGWEKGITCQSVLEMWIEKAAEGFIIEAKKVGKQREGEWMAKRPICCTIEFSYEFYSH
;
A
#
# COMPACT_ATOMS: atom_id res chain seq x y z
N MET A 1 0.20 35.86 8.81
CA MET A 1 1.06 34.91 9.54
C MET A 1 0.25 33.65 9.76
N THR A 2 0.36 32.68 8.86
CA THR A 2 -0.38 31.42 8.92
C THR A 2 0.55 30.41 9.57
N THR A 3 0.32 30.10 10.85
CA THR A 3 1.10 29.11 11.58
C THR A 3 0.75 27.74 11.02
N THR A 4 1.64 27.19 10.17
CA THR A 4 1.56 25.80 9.71
C THR A 4 1.82 24.91 10.92
N ALA A 5 0.73 24.47 11.58
CA ALA A 5 0.84 23.46 12.62
C ALA A 5 1.36 22.18 11.96
N LEU A 6 2.51 21.69 12.40
CA LEU A 6 2.98 20.34 12.11
C LEU A 6 1.90 19.38 12.62
N ILE A 7 1.08 18.85 11.71
CA ILE A 7 0.13 17.80 12.04
C ILE A 7 0.98 16.59 12.38
N ALA A 8 1.08 16.27 13.67
CA ALA A 8 1.68 15.01 14.11
C ALA A 8 0.93 13.88 13.40
N LYS A 9 1.67 13.05 12.66
CA LYS A 9 1.11 11.94 11.91
C LYS A 9 0.48 10.97 12.92
N GLN A 10 -0.85 10.85 12.87
CA GLN A 10 -1.56 9.94 13.75
C GLN A 10 -1.37 8.53 13.23
N TYR A 11 -0.96 7.62 14.11
CA TYR A 11 -0.83 6.22 13.76
C TYR A 11 -2.17 5.52 13.95
N ILE A 12 -2.67 4.91 12.88
CA ILE A 12 -3.99 4.31 12.85
C ILE A 12 -3.84 2.82 12.57
N GLU A 13 -4.46 1.99 13.42
CA GLU A 13 -4.58 0.56 13.19
C GLU A 13 -6.06 0.18 13.16
N TRP A 14 -6.42 -0.61 12.16
CA TRP A 14 -7.70 -1.31 12.14
C TRP A 14 -7.48 -2.76 12.59
N LEU A 15 -8.37 -3.24 13.45
CA LEU A 15 -8.32 -4.58 14.02
C LEU A 15 -9.65 -5.29 13.84
N TRP A 16 -9.60 -6.61 13.73
CA TRP A 16 -10.78 -7.49 13.72
C TRP A 16 -10.64 -8.60 14.76
N GLN A 17 -11.77 -9.05 15.31
CA GLN A 17 -11.79 -10.10 16.31
C GLN A 17 -11.73 -11.49 15.67
N SER A 18 -10.65 -12.21 15.98
CA SER A 18 -10.25 -13.44 15.29
C SER A 18 -10.71 -14.75 15.92
N ASN A 19 -11.33 -14.70 17.11
CA ASN A 19 -11.91 -15.88 17.77
C ASN A 19 -12.86 -16.64 16.82
N ALA A 20 -12.95 -17.97 16.96
CA ALA A 20 -13.88 -18.78 16.16
C ALA A 20 -15.34 -18.37 16.39
N LEU A 21 -15.68 -18.03 17.65
CA LEU A 21 -16.98 -17.51 18.07
C LEU A 21 -16.80 -16.09 18.63
N PRO A 22 -16.77 -15.05 17.77
CA PRO A 22 -16.41 -13.69 18.19
C PRO A 22 -17.38 -13.04 19.19
N PHE A 23 -18.61 -13.56 19.29
CA PHE A 23 -19.64 -13.06 20.21
C PHE A 23 -19.77 -13.90 21.48
N CYS A 24 -18.92 -14.91 21.68
CA CYS A 24 -18.91 -15.71 22.89
C CYS A 24 -18.02 -15.05 23.95
N PHE A 25 -18.58 -14.78 25.14
CA PHE A 25 -17.84 -14.17 26.26
C PHE A 25 -17.04 -15.18 27.10
N ALA A 26 -17.01 -16.46 26.68
CA ALA A 26 -16.29 -17.50 27.41
C ALA A 26 -14.77 -17.38 27.28
N GLU A 27 -14.29 -16.76 26.20
CA GLU A 27 -12.86 -16.60 25.90
C GLU A 27 -12.47 -15.13 25.77
N PRO A 28 -11.22 -14.76 26.08
CA PRO A 28 -10.73 -13.41 25.84
C PRO A 28 -10.73 -13.07 24.35
N ALA A 29 -11.08 -11.82 24.04
CA ALA A 29 -11.12 -11.34 22.66
C ALA A 29 -9.71 -11.26 22.06
N GLU A 30 -9.47 -12.05 21.01
CA GLU A 30 -8.22 -12.03 20.25
C GLU A 30 -8.35 -11.10 19.04
N TRP A 31 -7.59 -10.02 19.03
CA TRP A 31 -7.62 -9.02 17.96
C TRP A 31 -6.44 -9.21 17.00
N ARG A 32 -6.71 -9.22 15.70
CA ARG A 32 -5.70 -9.24 14.64
C ARG A 32 -5.75 -7.97 13.83
N LYS A 33 -4.59 -7.55 13.33
CA LYS A 33 -4.44 -6.43 12.42
C LYS A 33 -4.90 -6.82 11.03
N TYR A 34 -5.53 -5.86 10.35
CA TYR A 34 -5.59 -5.91 8.90
C TYR A 34 -4.20 -5.74 8.30
N THR A 35 -4.03 -6.12 7.05
CA THR A 35 -2.80 -5.81 6.32
C THR A 35 -2.64 -4.30 6.16
N ASP A 36 -1.44 -3.84 5.79
CA ASP A 36 -1.20 -2.40 5.58
C ASP A 36 -2.12 -1.84 4.49
N VAL A 37 -2.29 -2.56 3.37
CA VAL A 37 -3.15 -2.14 2.24
C VAL A 37 -4.62 -2.11 2.65
N GLU A 38 -5.12 -3.16 3.30
CA GLU A 38 -6.50 -3.18 3.80
C GLU A 38 -6.74 -2.04 4.81
N THR A 39 -5.80 -1.81 5.73
CA THR A 39 -5.88 -0.72 6.72
C THR A 39 -6.04 0.63 6.03
N GLU A 40 -5.25 0.90 4.99
CA GLU A 40 -5.33 2.13 4.21
C GLU A 40 -6.67 2.26 3.45
N ILE A 41 -7.15 1.17 2.83
CA ILE A 41 -8.47 1.16 2.15
C ILE A 41 -9.59 1.47 3.15
N ILE A 42 -9.57 0.84 4.32
CA ILE A 42 -10.59 1.04 5.36
C ILE A 42 -10.54 2.47 5.88
N GLU A 43 -9.34 2.98 6.18
CA GLU A 43 -9.18 4.33 6.72
C GLU A 43 -9.57 5.40 5.70
N GLU A 44 -9.23 5.22 4.42
CA GLU A 44 -9.63 6.13 3.35
C GLU A 44 -11.17 6.22 3.24
N ALA A 45 -11.87 5.07 3.23
CA ALA A 45 -13.33 5.04 3.21
C ALA A 45 -13.95 5.69 4.45
N PHE A 46 -13.35 5.46 5.62
CA PHE A 46 -13.79 6.06 6.89
C PHE A 46 -13.63 7.59 6.88
N GLN A 47 -12.50 8.10 6.42
CA GLN A 47 -12.22 9.54 6.34
C GLN A 47 -13.13 10.26 5.33
N GLN A 48 -13.52 9.56 4.25
CA GLN A 48 -14.50 10.07 3.28
C GLN A 48 -15.94 10.04 3.80
N GLY A 49 -16.19 9.49 5.00
CA GLY A 49 -17.53 9.36 5.56
C GLY A 49 -18.42 8.36 4.82
N LEU A 50 -17.82 7.40 4.11
CA LEU A 50 -18.58 6.31 3.48
C LEU A 50 -19.21 5.43 4.57
N PRO A 51 -20.37 4.79 4.29
CA PRO A 51 -21.03 3.92 5.27
C PRO A 51 -20.27 2.60 5.49
N GLU A 52 -19.50 2.18 4.50
CA GLU A 52 -18.75 0.93 4.51
C GLU A 52 -17.43 1.02 3.72
N ALA A 53 -16.50 0.12 4.04
CA ALA A 53 -15.31 -0.15 3.24
C ALA A 53 -15.43 -1.52 2.57
N LEU A 54 -15.21 -1.58 1.26
CA LEU A 54 -15.28 -2.81 0.47
C LEU A 54 -13.88 -3.42 0.32
N LEU A 55 -13.70 -4.65 0.80
CA LEU A 55 -12.48 -5.44 0.62
C LEU A 55 -12.81 -6.70 -0.21
N ASP A 56 -11.79 -7.48 -0.57
CA ASP A 56 -11.96 -8.61 -1.49
C ASP A 56 -12.90 -9.69 -0.92
N ASP A 57 -12.61 -10.16 0.29
CA ASP A 57 -13.32 -11.29 0.91
C ASP A 57 -14.47 -10.85 1.83
N TYR A 58 -14.48 -9.58 2.24
CA TYR A 58 -15.42 -9.03 3.20
C TYR A 58 -15.60 -7.53 3.00
N HIS A 59 -16.56 -6.93 3.70
CA HIS A 59 -16.73 -5.50 3.81
C HIS A 59 -16.89 -5.10 5.28
N ILE A 60 -16.59 -3.84 5.60
CA ILE A 60 -16.70 -3.29 6.95
C ILE A 60 -17.83 -2.27 6.97
N VAL A 61 -18.86 -2.53 7.76
CA VAL A 61 -19.96 -1.58 8.03
C VAL A 61 -19.61 -0.74 9.25
N PHE A 62 -19.28 0.53 9.04
CA PHE A 62 -18.75 1.40 10.09
C PHE A 62 -19.78 1.72 11.18
N ALA A 63 -21.05 1.91 10.81
CA ALA A 63 -22.12 2.22 11.77
C ALA A 63 -22.30 1.14 12.85
N ARG A 64 -21.90 -0.10 12.55
CA ARG A 64 -21.98 -1.24 13.48
C ARG A 64 -20.62 -1.67 14.01
N SER A 65 -19.53 -1.12 13.47
CA SER A 65 -18.17 -1.60 13.70
C SER A 65 -18.05 -3.10 13.44
N MET A 66 -18.52 -3.54 12.27
CA MET A 66 -18.61 -4.96 11.91
C MET A 66 -17.97 -5.25 10.55
N GLN A 67 -17.17 -6.31 10.49
CA GLN A 67 -16.76 -6.99 9.28
C GLN A 67 -17.80 -8.05 8.93
N ILE A 68 -18.20 -8.12 7.65
CA ILE A 68 -19.15 -9.10 7.14
C ILE A 68 -18.54 -9.76 5.90
N SER A 69 -18.52 -11.10 5.87
CA SER A 69 -18.04 -11.87 4.72
C SER A 69 -18.91 -11.62 3.49
N ASN A 70 -18.27 -11.33 2.34
CA ASN A 70 -18.97 -11.08 1.08
C ASN A 70 -19.70 -12.33 0.55
N ASN A 71 -19.24 -13.51 0.96
CA ASN A 71 -19.81 -14.80 0.56
C ASN A 71 -20.85 -15.36 1.55
N ASP A 72 -20.93 -14.81 2.77
CA ASP A 72 -21.76 -15.36 3.83
C ASP A 72 -22.06 -14.29 4.89
N GLU A 73 -23.25 -13.69 4.83
CA GLU A 73 -23.67 -12.63 5.74
C GLU A 73 -23.73 -13.06 7.21
N LYS A 74 -23.78 -14.37 7.50
CA LYS A 74 -23.77 -14.87 8.89
C LYS A 74 -22.37 -14.87 9.48
N LYS A 75 -21.33 -14.86 8.65
CA LYS A 75 -19.93 -14.76 9.10
C LYS A 75 -19.59 -13.30 9.32
N GLN A 76 -19.86 -12.85 10.54
CA GLN A 76 -19.59 -11.49 10.97
C GLN A 76 -18.57 -11.46 12.11
N ARG A 77 -17.76 -10.41 12.14
CA ARG A 77 -16.72 -10.20 13.16
C ARG A 77 -16.70 -8.74 13.60
N PRO A 78 -16.61 -8.45 14.90
CA PRO A 78 -16.38 -7.09 15.39
C PRO A 78 -15.07 -6.53 14.86
N VAL A 79 -15.07 -5.23 14.57
CA VAL A 79 -13.88 -4.46 14.21
C VAL A 79 -13.69 -3.29 15.15
N LYS A 80 -12.46 -2.79 15.26
CA LYS A 80 -12.18 -1.55 15.99
C LYS A 80 -11.04 -0.80 15.34
N ARG A 81 -11.12 0.53 15.46
CA ARG A 81 -10.08 1.48 15.06
C ARG A 81 -9.31 1.92 16.30
N ILE A 82 -7.99 1.82 16.26
CA ILE A 82 -7.09 2.36 17.28
C ILE A 82 -6.37 3.55 16.68
N VAL A 83 -6.37 4.67 17.41
CA VAL A 83 -5.55 5.84 17.10
C VAL A 83 -4.51 5.96 18.18
N ASP A 84 -3.25 5.76 17.81
CA ASP A 84 -2.13 6.01 18.69
C ASP A 84 -1.47 7.34 18.30
N ARG A 85 -1.53 8.30 19.20
CA ARG A 85 -0.92 9.64 19.01
C ARG A 85 0.53 9.68 19.50
N ASN A 86 0.96 8.68 20.26
CA ASN A 86 2.25 8.66 20.95
C ASN A 86 3.18 7.57 20.40
N LYS A 87 2.72 6.74 19.47
CA LYS A 87 3.56 5.73 18.82
C LYS A 87 4.60 6.42 17.94
N ASP A 88 5.86 6.30 18.33
CA ASP A 88 6.99 6.82 17.58
C ASP A 88 7.09 6.03 16.26
N GLU A 89 7.17 6.71 15.10
CA GLU A 89 7.22 6.08 13.77
C GLU A 89 8.38 5.06 13.65
N ARG A 90 9.41 5.23 14.48
CA ARG A 90 10.60 4.37 14.58
C ARG A 90 10.31 2.96 15.10
N GLU A 91 9.14 2.70 15.70
CA GLU A 91 8.75 1.36 16.15
C GLU A 91 8.14 0.49 15.04
N LYS A 92 7.91 1.01 13.82
CA LYS A 92 7.82 0.15 12.64
C LYS A 92 9.19 -0.50 12.46
N ARG A 93 9.41 -1.62 13.15
CA ARG A 93 10.50 -2.55 12.84
C ARG A 93 10.32 -2.94 11.38
N VAL A 94 11.01 -2.24 10.50
CA VAL A 94 11.21 -2.66 9.13
C VAL A 94 11.67 -4.11 9.25
N ARG A 95 10.99 -5.05 8.58
CA ARG A 95 11.28 -6.48 8.73
C ARG A 95 12.78 -6.66 8.53
N ALA A 96 13.53 -6.92 9.60
CA ALA A 96 14.98 -6.99 9.52
C ALA A 96 15.40 -8.04 8.50
N GLU A 97 14.57 -9.09 8.34
CA GLU A 97 14.73 -10.13 7.33
C GLU A 97 14.75 -9.63 5.88
N ARG A 98 14.08 -8.51 5.54
CA ARG A 98 14.17 -7.90 4.20
C ARG A 98 15.51 -7.19 3.94
N PHE A 99 16.30 -6.97 4.99
CA PHE A 99 17.64 -6.39 4.93
C PHE A 99 18.71 -7.40 5.33
N LEU A 100 18.33 -8.64 5.64
CA LEU A 100 19.28 -9.74 5.64
C LEU A 100 19.65 -9.98 4.18
N GLU A 101 20.94 -10.17 3.91
CA GLU A 101 21.47 -10.57 2.60
C GLU A 101 20.96 -11.98 2.26
N ASP A 102 19.67 -12.13 1.95
CA ASP A 102 19.19 -13.30 1.23
C ASP A 102 19.80 -13.20 -0.16
N SER A 103 20.75 -14.11 -0.38
CA SER A 103 21.69 -14.13 -1.49
C SER A 103 21.00 -14.52 -2.80
N VAL A 104 20.08 -13.69 -3.29
CA VAL A 104 19.81 -13.61 -4.72
C VAL A 104 20.95 -12.77 -5.31
N LEU A 105 22.11 -13.44 -5.48
CA LEU A 105 23.36 -12.97 -6.09
C LEU A 105 23.64 -11.45 -6.01
N PRO A 106 24.53 -11.01 -5.09
CA PRO A 106 24.90 -9.62 -4.90
C PRO A 106 25.98 -9.20 -5.90
N SER A 107 25.65 -9.08 -7.19
CA SER A 107 26.47 -8.24 -8.06
C SER A 107 25.94 -6.81 -8.11
N ASN A 108 24.62 -6.58 -8.04
CA ASN A 108 24.05 -5.24 -8.12
C ASN A 108 22.88 -5.08 -7.12
N SER A 109 23.15 -4.67 -5.88
CA SER A 109 22.07 -4.16 -5.03
C SER A 109 21.60 -2.80 -5.58
N PHE A 110 20.29 -2.54 -5.52
CA PHE A 110 19.68 -1.26 -5.95
C PHE A 110 20.22 -0.03 -5.17
N ILE A 111 21.09 -0.23 -4.18
CA ILE A 111 21.64 0.84 -3.33
C ILE A 111 22.92 1.44 -3.96
N ASN A 112 23.59 0.76 -4.89
CA ASN A 112 24.82 1.24 -5.53
C ASN A 112 24.62 2.19 -6.73
N TRP A 113 23.41 2.73 -6.94
CA TRP A 113 23.09 3.67 -8.04
C TRP A 113 23.93 4.96 -8.05
N GLN A 114 24.60 5.28 -6.94
CA GLN A 114 25.45 6.47 -6.85
C GLN A 114 26.91 6.23 -7.29
N ILE A 115 27.32 4.97 -7.53
CA ILE A 115 28.74 4.62 -7.71
C ILE A 115 29.10 4.29 -9.16
N GLU A 116 28.13 3.86 -10.00
CA GLU A 116 28.39 3.58 -11.41
C GLU A 116 27.53 4.43 -12.36
N PRO A 117 28.10 5.02 -13.43
CA PRO A 117 27.38 5.83 -14.42
C PRO A 117 26.51 5.00 -15.38
N THR A 118 26.33 3.70 -15.12
CA THR A 118 25.61 2.77 -15.98
C THR A 118 24.14 2.71 -15.59
N THR A 119 23.26 2.85 -16.60
CA THR A 119 21.82 2.68 -16.42
C THR A 119 21.53 1.30 -15.84
N PRO A 120 20.70 1.17 -14.78
CA PRO A 120 20.44 -0.11 -14.15
C PRO A 120 19.93 -1.17 -15.14
N ASP A 121 20.37 -2.42 -15.01
CA ASP A 121 20.04 -3.50 -15.94
C ASP A 121 18.52 -3.66 -16.15
N PHE A 122 17.72 -3.52 -15.09
CA PHE A 122 16.26 -3.60 -15.19
C PHE A 122 15.65 -2.46 -16.02
N VAL A 123 16.25 -1.26 -16.00
CA VAL A 123 15.81 -0.13 -16.82
C VAL A 123 16.14 -0.41 -18.28
N GLN A 124 17.33 -0.96 -18.56
CA GLN A 124 17.71 -1.36 -19.91
C GLN A 124 16.79 -2.47 -20.45
N GLU A 125 16.48 -3.46 -19.61
CA GLU A 125 15.57 -4.55 -19.94
C GLU A 125 14.15 -4.04 -20.19
N ALA A 126 13.62 -3.16 -19.33
CA ALA A 126 12.33 -2.52 -19.54
C ALA A 126 12.31 -1.68 -20.83
N CYS A 127 13.34 -0.86 -21.06
CA CYS A 127 13.51 -0.10 -22.31
C CYS A 127 13.48 -1.03 -23.53
N SER A 128 14.25 -2.12 -23.50
CA SER A 128 14.29 -3.11 -24.56
C SER A 128 12.94 -3.81 -24.77
N HIS A 129 12.27 -4.18 -23.69
CA HIS A 129 10.97 -4.87 -23.73
C HIS A 129 9.87 -3.99 -24.34
N TYR A 130 9.86 -2.70 -24.00
CA TYR A 130 8.87 -1.74 -24.48
C TYR A 130 9.32 -0.98 -25.74
N GLY A 131 10.49 -1.30 -26.31
CA GLY A 131 11.00 -0.66 -27.52
C GLY A 131 11.34 0.83 -27.36
N VAL A 132 11.67 1.25 -26.13
CA VAL A 132 12.06 2.62 -25.81
C VAL A 132 13.58 2.75 -25.87
N GLY A 133 14.09 3.75 -26.58
CA GLY A 133 15.53 4.06 -26.57
C GLY A 133 15.97 4.51 -25.18
N TRP A 134 17.06 3.93 -24.66
CA TRP A 134 17.57 4.20 -23.30
C TRP A 134 17.82 5.69 -23.03
N GLU A 135 18.23 6.46 -24.05
CA GLU A 135 18.44 7.92 -23.99
C GLU A 135 17.16 8.72 -23.66
N LYS A 136 15.99 8.13 -23.90
CA LYS A 136 14.67 8.72 -23.64
C LYS A 136 13.96 8.11 -22.42
N GLY A 137 14.50 7.02 -21.86
CA GLY A 137 13.78 6.12 -20.95
C GLY A 137 13.26 6.79 -19.67
N ILE A 138 14.14 7.50 -18.97
CA ILE A 138 13.82 8.07 -17.63
C ILE A 138 13.50 9.57 -17.69
N THR A 139 14.02 10.28 -18.70
CA THR A 139 13.88 11.75 -18.81
C THR A 139 12.65 12.19 -19.59
N CYS A 140 12.01 11.28 -20.33
CA CYS A 140 10.82 11.60 -21.11
C CYS A 140 9.56 11.33 -20.28
N GLN A 141 8.81 12.39 -19.98
CA GLN A 141 7.57 12.31 -19.20
C GLN A 141 6.58 11.28 -19.74
N SER A 142 6.39 11.19 -21.07
CA SER A 142 5.46 10.22 -21.66
C SER A 142 5.92 8.77 -21.53
N VAL A 143 7.23 8.53 -21.48
CA VAL A 143 7.77 7.18 -21.22
C VAL A 143 7.55 6.81 -19.75
N LEU A 144 7.80 7.75 -18.84
CA LEU A 144 7.58 7.55 -17.41
C LEU A 144 6.10 7.25 -17.13
N GLU A 145 5.18 8.02 -17.73
CA GLU A 145 3.74 7.79 -17.65
C GLU A 145 3.35 6.40 -18.15
N MET A 146 3.85 5.99 -19.32
CA MET A 146 3.65 4.64 -19.83
C MET A 146 4.17 3.57 -18.86
N TRP A 147 5.35 3.75 -18.26
CA TRP A 147 5.89 2.78 -17.28
C TRP A 147 5.05 2.70 -16.02
N ILE A 148 4.54 3.82 -15.53
CA ILE A 148 3.61 3.87 -14.39
C ILE A 148 2.34 3.11 -14.72
N GLU A 149 1.76 3.33 -15.91
CA GLU A 149 0.60 2.59 -16.38
C GLU A 149 0.87 1.08 -16.46
N LYS A 150 2.03 0.67 -17.01
CA LYS A 150 2.41 -0.75 -17.06
C LYS A 150 2.65 -1.36 -15.69
N ALA A 151 3.23 -0.62 -14.76
CA ALA A 151 3.37 -1.08 -13.38
C ALA A 151 1.99 -1.24 -12.70
N ALA A 152 1.08 -0.27 -12.90
CA ALA A 152 -0.29 -0.34 -12.41
C ALA A 152 -1.06 -1.54 -12.98
N GLU A 153 -0.96 -1.79 -14.30
CA GLU A 153 -1.50 -2.99 -14.95
C GLU A 153 -0.93 -4.28 -14.32
N GLY A 154 0.38 -4.32 -14.10
CA GLY A 154 1.06 -5.45 -13.46
C GLY A 154 0.52 -5.76 -12.07
N PHE A 155 0.31 -4.74 -11.22
CA PHE A 155 -0.29 -4.92 -9.90
C PHE A 155 -1.69 -5.54 -9.99
N ILE A 156 -2.53 -5.06 -10.90
CA ILE A 156 -3.90 -5.58 -11.08
C ILE A 156 -3.87 -7.05 -11.54
N ILE A 157 -3.01 -7.37 -12.51
CA ILE A 157 -2.89 -8.73 -13.06
C ILE A 157 -2.45 -9.71 -11.97
N GLU A 158 -1.40 -9.39 -11.22
CA GLU A 158 -0.90 -10.27 -10.16
C GLU A 158 -1.90 -10.39 -9.00
N ALA A 159 -2.52 -9.28 -8.60
CA ALA A 159 -3.56 -9.27 -7.58
C ALA A 159 -4.75 -10.17 -7.95
N LYS A 160 -5.18 -10.14 -9.21
CA LYS A 160 -6.24 -11.02 -9.72
C LYS A 160 -5.86 -12.50 -9.63
N LYS A 161 -4.60 -12.87 -9.90
CA LYS A 161 -4.12 -14.26 -9.80
C LYS A 161 -4.20 -14.81 -8.37
N VAL A 162 -3.99 -13.95 -7.37
CA VAL A 162 -4.05 -14.32 -5.95
C VAL A 162 -5.41 -14.04 -5.29
N GLY A 163 -6.40 -13.58 -6.06
CA GLY A 163 -7.75 -13.28 -5.55
C GLY A 163 -7.86 -12.00 -4.72
N LYS A 164 -6.91 -11.06 -4.86
CA LYS A 164 -6.84 -9.80 -4.11
C LYS A 164 -7.08 -8.57 -4.99
N GLN A 165 -8.09 -8.64 -5.84
CA GLN A 165 -8.32 -7.66 -6.91
C GLN A 165 -8.45 -6.22 -6.39
N ARG A 166 -9.21 -5.98 -5.32
CA ARG A 166 -9.42 -4.64 -4.76
C ARG A 166 -8.16 -4.06 -4.16
N GLU A 167 -7.37 -4.87 -3.46
CA GLU A 167 -6.05 -4.44 -2.98
C GLU A 167 -5.15 -4.05 -4.16
N GLY A 168 -5.14 -4.85 -5.23
CA GLY A 168 -4.40 -4.56 -6.47
C GLY A 168 -4.82 -3.27 -7.15
N GLU A 169 -6.12 -3.06 -7.32
CA GLU A 169 -6.69 -1.82 -7.88
C GLU A 169 -6.38 -0.59 -7.04
N TRP A 170 -6.39 -0.73 -5.71
CA TRP A 170 -6.01 0.35 -4.81
C TRP A 170 -4.52 0.67 -4.91
N MET A 171 -3.65 -0.34 -4.94
CA MET A 171 -2.20 -0.16 -5.10
C MET A 171 -1.85 0.47 -6.45
N ALA A 172 -2.53 0.07 -7.52
CA ALA A 172 -2.32 0.59 -8.87
C ALA A 172 -2.57 2.11 -9.00
N LYS A 173 -3.38 2.70 -8.11
CA LYS A 173 -3.62 4.15 -8.07
C LYS A 173 -2.47 4.94 -7.44
N ARG A 174 -1.66 4.31 -6.59
CA ARG A 174 -0.62 5.00 -5.80
C ARG A 174 0.53 5.56 -6.65
N PRO A 175 1.11 4.79 -7.60
CA PRO A 175 2.14 5.31 -8.50
C PRO A 175 1.68 6.52 -9.31
N ILE A 176 0.43 6.52 -9.76
CA ILE A 176 -0.17 7.59 -10.59
C ILE A 176 -0.29 8.89 -9.78
N CYS A 177 -0.68 8.80 -8.50
CA CYS A 177 -0.77 9.98 -7.64
C CYS A 177 0.60 10.58 -7.28
N CYS A 178 1.65 9.77 -7.15
CA CYS A 178 2.99 10.26 -6.82
C CYS A 178 3.64 11.08 -7.94
N THR A 179 3.30 10.83 -9.22
CA THR A 179 3.87 11.56 -10.36
C THR A 179 3.42 13.01 -10.42
N ILE A 180 2.22 13.31 -9.91
CA ILE A 180 1.65 14.66 -9.89
C ILE A 180 2.44 15.55 -8.91
N GLU A 181 2.88 15.01 -7.78
CA GLU A 181 3.62 15.78 -6.77
C GLU A 181 5.05 16.14 -7.24
N PHE A 182 5.75 15.23 -7.92
CA PHE A 182 7.11 15.49 -8.44
C PHE A 182 7.16 16.55 -9.54
N SER A 183 6.10 16.68 -10.35
CA SER A 183 6.02 17.71 -11.39
C SER A 183 5.96 19.14 -10.84
N TYR A 184 5.53 19.34 -9.58
CA TYR A 184 5.47 20.68 -8.98
C TYR A 184 6.81 21.12 -8.36
N GLU A 185 7.62 20.19 -7.85
CA GLU A 185 8.89 20.54 -7.20
C GLU A 185 10.02 20.84 -8.20
N PHE A 186 10.03 20.20 -9.37
CA PHE A 186 11.09 20.40 -10.36
C PHE A 186 10.93 21.64 -11.25
N TYR A 187 9.74 22.23 -11.35
CA TYR A 187 9.50 23.45 -12.13
C TYR A 187 9.48 24.75 -11.30
N SER A 188 9.83 24.66 -10.01
CA SER A 188 9.84 25.80 -9.08
C SER A 188 11.22 26.47 -8.88
N HIS A 189 12.20 26.18 -9.75
CA HIS A 189 13.55 26.78 -9.71
C HIS A 189 13.98 27.37 -11.05
#